data_AF-H8I8F5-F1
#
_entry.id   AF-H8I8F5-F1
#
_cell.length_a   1.000
_cell.length_b   1.000
_cell.length_c   1.000
_cell.angle_alpha   90.00
_cell.angle_beta   90.00
_cell.angle_gamma   90.00
#
_symmetry.space_group_name_H-M   'P 1'
#
loop_
_entity.id
_entity.type
_entity.pdbx_description
1 polymer ?
#
loop_
_entity_poly.entity_id
_entity_poly.type
_entity_poly.pdbx_seq_one_letter_code
_entity_poly.pdbx_strand_id
1 'polypeptide(L)'
;MKTTFFRDESGVTPLVDYIITFIIASILFMIMLAMASTIFIDGPQRTVSRIQFTDIGNDLTTKIVDTYLIYPQSGEISTTFDIPMTVAGKDYRVDINRSITNPEDKEIIVYSPYNGVSIYVTLNGVNSTVPVNGSTSSLSDTHVIYYHK
;
A
#
# COMPACT_ATOMS: atom_id res chain seq x y z
N MET A 1 65.84 8.36 45.59
CA MET A 1 65.37 7.23 44.76
C MET A 1 63.96 7.56 44.31
N LYS A 2 63.78 8.08 43.09
CA LYS A 2 62.49 8.52 42.55
C LYS A 2 62.20 7.61 41.34
N THR A 3 61.31 6.64 41.52
CA THR A 3 60.90 5.70 40.49
C THR A 3 60.03 6.43 39.48
N THR A 4 60.61 6.72 38.33
CA THR A 4 59.92 7.20 37.13
C THR A 4 58.88 6.16 36.70
N PHE A 5 57.61 6.54 36.77
CA PHE A 5 56.87 7.14 35.66
C PHE A 5 56.35 6.02 34.75
N PHE A 6 55.11 5.61 35.00
CA PHE A 6 54.24 5.01 34.00
C PHE A 6 54.21 5.95 32.79
N ARG A 7 55.10 5.75 31.81
CA ARG A 7 54.96 6.29 30.47
C ARG A 7 55.33 5.21 29.49
N ASP A 8 54.32 4.46 29.13
CA ASP A 8 54.25 3.82 27.83
C ASP A 8 53.06 4.45 27.11
N GLU A 9 53.25 5.67 26.59
CA GLU A 9 52.26 6.47 25.85
C GLU A 9 52.72 6.71 24.39
N SER A 10 53.51 5.81 23.84
CA SER A 10 54.06 5.96 22.49
C SER A 10 54.12 4.62 21.77
N GLY A 11 52.98 4.18 21.22
CA GLY A 11 52.96 2.92 20.48
C GLY A 11 51.66 2.51 19.79
N VAL A 12 50.58 3.30 19.85
CA VAL A 12 49.40 3.10 18.99
C VAL A 12 49.48 4.08 17.83
N THR A 13 49.96 3.56 16.70
CA THR A 13 50.26 4.27 15.46
C THR A 13 49.00 4.99 14.93
N PRO A 14 49.07 6.25 14.46
CA PRO A 14 47.93 6.99 13.86
C PRO A 14 47.17 6.19 12.78
N LEU A 15 47.87 5.26 12.14
CA LEU A 15 47.33 4.33 11.16
C LEU A 15 46.20 3.44 11.73
N VAL A 16 46.31 3.00 12.99
CA VAL A 16 45.28 2.21 13.68
C VAL A 16 44.00 3.03 13.88
N ASP A 17 44.14 4.30 14.29
CA ASP A 17 42.99 5.20 14.47
C ASP A 17 42.24 5.47 13.16
N TYR A 18 42.98 5.63 12.06
CA TYR A 18 42.38 5.77 10.73
C TYR A 18 41.64 4.52 10.28
N ILE A 19 42.20 3.32 10.53
CA ILE A 19 41.54 2.05 10.21
C ILE A 19 40.24 1.90 11.00
N ILE A 20 40.28 2.16 12.31
CA ILE A 20 39.09 2.05 13.18
C ILE A 20 38.00 3.05 12.72
N THR A 21 38.38 4.30 12.45
CA THR A 21 37.45 5.33 11.96
C THR A 21 36.83 4.93 10.62
N PHE A 22 37.63 4.39 9.69
CA PHE A 22 37.14 3.92 8.40
C PHE A 22 36.17 2.74 8.53
N ILE A 23 36.44 1.78 9.43
CA ILE A 23 35.54 0.65 9.68
C ILE A 23 34.21 1.15 10.25
N ILE A 24 34.24 2.03 11.25
CA ILE A 24 33.03 2.60 11.85
C ILE A 24 32.22 3.37 10.79
N ALA A 25 32.87 4.23 10.01
CA ALA A 25 32.22 4.98 8.93
C ALA A 25 31.59 4.05 7.88
N SER A 26 32.29 2.97 7.52
CA SER A 26 31.79 1.99 6.55
C SER A 26 30.56 1.24 7.06
N ILE A 27 30.54 0.86 8.35
CA ILE A 27 29.37 0.23 8.98
C ILE A 27 28.18 1.19 8.99
N LEU A 28 28.39 2.45 9.41
CA LEU A 28 27.34 3.46 9.41
C LEU A 28 26.80 3.72 7.99
N PHE A 29 27.69 3.78 7.01
CA PHE A 29 27.31 3.94 5.60
C PHE A 29 26.48 2.76 5.10
N MET A 30 26.84 1.54 5.45
CA MET A 30 26.07 0.33 5.09
C MET A 30 24.68 0.33 5.71
N ILE A 31 24.56 0.73 6.98
CA ILE A 31 23.26 0.88 7.65
C ILE A 31 22.41 1.95 6.96
N MET A 32 23.00 3.10 6.63
CA MET A 32 22.31 4.18 5.94
C MET A 32 21.79 3.75 4.56
N LEU A 33 22.59 3.03 3.77
CA LEU A 33 22.16 2.49 2.48
C LEU A 33 21.00 1.50 2.64
N ALA A 34 21.06 0.62 3.64
CA ALA A 34 19.97 -0.30 3.93
C ALA A 34 18.66 0.42 4.28
N MET A 35 18.73 1.54 5.02
CA MET A 35 17.57 2.34 5.39
C MET A 35 17.06 3.26 4.28
N ALA A 36 17.91 3.62 3.31
CA ALA A 36 17.56 4.55 2.24
C ALA A 36 16.36 4.06 1.42
N SER A 37 16.29 2.77 1.08
CA SER A 37 15.15 2.19 0.34
C SER A 37 13.84 2.40 1.10
N THR A 38 13.82 2.10 2.40
CA THR A 38 12.61 2.22 3.22
C THR A 38 12.12 3.67 3.30
N ILE A 39 13.05 4.62 3.47
CA ILE A 39 12.72 6.03 3.67
C ILE A 39 12.30 6.70 2.35
N PHE A 40 13.03 6.44 1.27
CA PHE A 40 12.86 7.18 0.01
C PHE A 40 11.98 6.47 -1.01
N ILE A 41 11.76 5.16 -0.88
CA ILE A 41 10.96 4.37 -1.84
C ILE A 41 9.69 3.88 -1.16
N ASP A 42 9.81 3.00 -0.15
CA ASP A 42 8.66 2.29 0.41
C ASP A 42 7.67 3.22 1.12
N GLY A 43 8.16 4.20 1.88
CA GLY A 43 7.34 5.18 2.59
C GLY A 43 6.46 6.00 1.63
N PRO A 44 7.05 6.75 0.69
CA PRO A 44 6.30 7.49 -0.32
C PRO A 44 5.38 6.59 -1.15
N GLN A 45 5.83 5.40 -1.56
CA GLN A 45 5.04 4.45 -2.33
C GLN A 45 3.75 4.06 -1.60
N ARG A 46 3.84 3.72 -0.31
CA ARG A 46 2.66 3.39 0.52
C ARG A 46 1.69 4.55 0.66
N THR A 47 2.19 5.77 0.83
CA THR A 47 1.34 6.97 0.95
C THR A 47 0.58 7.23 -0.34
N VAL A 48 1.26 7.21 -1.49
CA VAL A 48 0.62 7.39 -2.80
C VAL A 48 -0.39 6.28 -3.06
N SER A 49 -0.05 5.02 -2.77
CA SER A 49 -0.99 3.92 -2.91
C SER A 49 -2.23 4.09 -2.06
N ARG A 50 -2.09 4.56 -0.81
CA ARG A 50 -3.25 4.80 0.06
C ARG A 50 -4.20 5.84 -0.53
N ILE A 51 -3.66 6.96 -1.02
CA ILE A 51 -4.46 8.03 -1.62
C ILE A 51 -5.17 7.53 -2.88
N GLN A 52 -4.42 6.97 -3.83
CA GLN A 52 -5.00 6.53 -5.11
C GLN A 52 -5.98 5.38 -4.95
N PHE A 53 -5.73 4.44 -4.03
CA PHE A 53 -6.69 3.38 -3.75
C PHE A 53 -7.96 3.90 -3.08
N THR A 54 -7.87 4.92 -2.22
CA THR A 54 -9.07 5.62 -1.70
C THR A 54 -9.85 6.26 -2.84
N ASP A 55 -9.17 6.94 -3.77
CA ASP A 55 -9.84 7.57 -4.92
C ASP A 55 -10.53 6.54 -5.82
N ILE A 56 -9.88 5.41 -6.11
CA ILE A 56 -10.47 4.30 -6.86
C ILE A 56 -11.70 3.74 -6.15
N GLY A 57 -11.61 3.50 -4.84
CA GLY A 57 -12.76 2.98 -4.07
C GLY A 57 -13.93 3.96 -4.04
N ASN A 58 -13.65 5.26 -3.95
CA ASN A 58 -14.68 6.30 -3.98
C ASN A 58 -15.34 6.42 -5.36
N ASP A 59 -14.57 6.45 -6.44
CA ASP A 59 -15.10 6.50 -7.82
C ASP A 59 -15.98 5.27 -8.11
N LEU A 60 -15.54 4.09 -7.68
CA LEU A 60 -16.32 2.87 -7.83
C LEU A 60 -17.62 2.90 -7.02
N THR A 61 -17.59 3.45 -5.81
CA THR A 61 -18.79 3.66 -5.00
C THR A 61 -19.78 4.57 -5.72
N THR A 62 -19.31 5.68 -6.29
CA THR A 62 -20.17 6.59 -7.08
C THR A 62 -20.76 5.88 -8.30
N LYS A 63 -19.97 5.12 -9.07
CA LYS A 63 -20.50 4.35 -10.21
C LYS A 63 -21.53 3.31 -9.81
N ILE A 64 -21.34 2.65 -8.67
CA ILE A 64 -22.32 1.71 -8.10
C ILE A 64 -23.63 2.42 -7.76
N VAL A 65 -23.54 3.58 -7.10
CA VAL A 65 -24.71 4.40 -6.76
C VAL A 65 -25.41 4.93 -8.01
N ASP A 66 -24.68 5.37 -9.02
CA ASP A 66 -25.24 5.84 -10.28
C ASP A 66 -25.93 4.70 -11.05
N THR A 67 -25.32 3.51 -11.09
CA THR A 67 -25.92 2.31 -11.68
C THR A 67 -27.18 1.89 -10.91
N TYR A 68 -27.19 2.08 -9.59
CA TYR A 68 -28.36 1.81 -8.77
C TYR A 68 -29.58 2.66 -9.17
N LEU A 69 -29.38 3.94 -9.51
CA LEU A 69 -30.48 4.83 -9.92
C LEU A 69 -31.22 4.36 -11.18
N ILE A 70 -30.59 3.50 -11.99
CA ILE A 70 -31.14 2.96 -13.23
C ILE A 70 -31.41 1.44 -13.15
N TYR A 71 -31.26 0.83 -11.97
CA TYR A 71 -31.42 -0.60 -11.77
C TYR A 71 -32.88 -1.05 -12.03
N PRO A 72 -33.13 -2.00 -12.95
CA PRO A 72 -34.49 -2.42 -13.28
C PRO A 72 -35.14 -3.23 -12.16
N GLN A 73 -36.47 -3.27 -12.10
CA GLN A 73 -37.19 -4.03 -11.07
C GLN A 73 -36.90 -5.55 -11.13
N SER A 74 -36.52 -6.07 -12.30
CA SER A 74 -36.12 -7.44 -12.59
C SER A 74 -35.04 -7.49 -13.68
N GLY A 75 -34.07 -8.39 -13.55
CA GLY A 75 -33.00 -8.62 -14.54
C GLY A 75 -31.60 -8.42 -13.96
N GLU A 76 -30.59 -8.55 -14.82
CA GLU A 76 -29.19 -8.33 -14.50
C GLU A 76 -28.72 -7.06 -15.19
N ILE A 77 -27.97 -6.22 -14.48
CA ILE A 77 -27.19 -5.13 -15.08
C ILE A 77 -25.72 -5.40 -14.77
N SER A 78 -24.85 -5.02 -15.70
CA SER A 78 -23.41 -5.00 -15.48
C SER A 78 -22.88 -3.65 -15.89
N THR A 79 -21.89 -3.17 -15.15
CA THR A 79 -21.24 -1.90 -15.42
C THR A 79 -19.75 -2.15 -15.58
N THR A 80 -19.21 -1.68 -16.70
CA THR A 80 -17.76 -1.63 -16.94
C THR A 80 -17.20 -0.34 -16.37
N PHE A 81 -16.00 -0.41 -15.81
CA PHE A 81 -15.30 0.75 -15.27
C PHE A 81 -13.82 0.67 -15.64
N ASP A 82 -13.19 1.83 -15.73
CA ASP A 82 -11.76 1.94 -16.02
C ASP A 82 -11.01 2.20 -14.72
N ILE A 83 -9.91 1.48 -14.52
CA ILE A 83 -8.99 1.72 -13.41
C ILE A 83 -7.55 1.81 -13.94
N PRO A 84 -6.65 2.52 -13.24
CA PRO A 84 -5.23 2.53 -13.61
C PRO A 84 -4.62 1.13 -13.67
N MET A 85 -3.73 0.89 -14.62
CA MET A 85 -3.01 -0.39 -14.72
C MET A 85 -2.10 -0.63 -13.50
N THR A 86 -1.52 0.44 -12.94
CA THR A 86 -0.69 0.39 -11.74
C THR A 86 -0.90 1.62 -10.86
N VAL A 87 -0.66 1.45 -9.56
CA VAL A 87 -0.65 2.52 -8.56
C VAL A 87 0.68 2.47 -7.82
N ALA A 88 1.39 3.59 -7.79
CA ALA A 88 2.75 3.67 -7.26
C ALA A 88 3.69 2.58 -7.83
N GLY A 89 3.53 2.25 -9.12
CA GLY A 89 4.33 1.25 -9.83
C GLY A 89 4.04 -0.20 -9.42
N LYS A 90 2.95 -0.47 -8.70
CA LYS A 90 2.50 -1.81 -8.31
C LYS A 90 1.11 -2.10 -8.86
N ASP A 91 0.88 -3.34 -9.23
CA ASP A 91 -0.45 -3.87 -9.52
C ASP A 91 -1.23 -4.10 -8.23
N TYR A 92 -2.55 -4.17 -8.39
CA TYR A 92 -3.49 -4.24 -7.29
C TYR A 92 -4.78 -4.94 -7.71
N ARG A 93 -5.58 -5.29 -6.72
CA ARG A 93 -6.89 -5.93 -6.90
C ARG A 93 -7.96 -5.10 -6.24
N VAL A 94 -9.15 -5.21 -6.81
CA VAL A 94 -10.37 -4.59 -6.32
C VAL A 94 -11.40 -5.69 -6.12
N ASP A 95 -11.83 -5.90 -4.89
CA ASP A 95 -12.81 -6.90 -4.52
C ASP A 95 -14.01 -6.23 -3.83
N ILE A 96 -15.23 -6.70 -4.12
CA ILE A 96 -16.43 -6.28 -3.41
C ILE A 96 -16.86 -7.42 -2.48
N ASN A 97 -16.66 -7.23 -1.18
CA ASN A 97 -16.90 -8.26 -0.16
C ASN A 97 -17.81 -7.72 0.95
N ARG A 98 -18.30 -8.62 1.81
CA ARG A 98 -19.03 -8.21 3.03
C ARG A 98 -18.14 -7.35 3.90
N SER A 99 -18.70 -6.27 4.43
CA SER A 99 -18.00 -5.41 5.38
C SER A 99 -17.68 -6.19 6.65
N ILE A 100 -16.47 -6.01 7.16
CA ILE A 100 -16.03 -6.60 8.44
C ILE A 100 -16.72 -5.86 9.61
N THR A 101 -17.00 -4.57 9.43
CA THR A 101 -17.55 -3.70 10.47
C THR A 101 -19.07 -3.79 10.55
N ASN A 102 -19.74 -3.95 9.40
CA ASN A 102 -21.19 -4.10 9.30
C ASN A 102 -21.54 -5.29 8.39
N PRO A 103 -21.81 -6.49 8.92
CA PRO A 103 -22.05 -7.69 8.11
C PRO A 103 -23.20 -7.59 7.10
N GLU A 104 -24.14 -6.66 7.31
CA GLU A 104 -25.27 -6.38 6.43
C GLU A 104 -24.89 -5.51 5.22
N ASP A 105 -23.71 -4.90 5.26
CA ASP A 105 -23.19 -4.03 4.21
C ASP A 105 -22.04 -4.70 3.43
N LYS A 106 -21.67 -4.09 2.30
CA LYS A 106 -20.48 -4.47 1.54
C LYS A 106 -19.47 -3.34 1.50
N GLU A 107 -18.22 -3.73 1.35
CA GLU A 107 -17.07 -2.86 1.20
C GLU A 107 -16.37 -3.18 -0.13
N ILE A 108 -15.95 -2.11 -0.81
CA ILE A 108 -14.95 -2.19 -1.84
C ILE A 108 -13.59 -2.25 -1.15
N ILE A 109 -12.84 -3.31 -1.45
CA ILE A 109 -11.51 -3.55 -0.94
C ILE A 109 -10.53 -3.35 -2.08
N VAL A 110 -9.69 -2.32 -1.97
CA VAL A 110 -8.60 -2.08 -2.91
C VAL A 110 -7.29 -2.41 -2.20
N TYR A 111 -6.54 -3.39 -2.71
CA TYR A 111 -5.29 -3.82 -2.08
C TYR A 111 -4.23 -4.22 -3.08
N SER A 112 -2.97 -4.04 -2.68
CA SER A 112 -1.82 -4.57 -3.41
C SER A 112 -1.03 -5.54 -2.55
N PRO A 113 -0.78 -6.78 -3.03
CA PRO A 113 0.01 -7.76 -2.28
C PRO A 113 1.48 -7.37 -2.16
N TYR A 114 1.96 -6.38 -2.92
CA TYR A 114 3.37 -6.01 -2.99
C TYR A 114 3.79 -4.94 -1.98
N ASN A 115 2.88 -4.06 -1.58
CA ASN A 115 3.20 -2.92 -0.70
C ASN A 115 2.48 -2.99 0.67
N GLY A 116 1.60 -3.99 0.87
CA GLY A 116 0.86 -4.20 2.12
C GLY A 116 -0.20 -3.14 2.40
N VAL A 117 -0.60 -2.36 1.38
CA VAL A 117 -1.63 -1.34 1.51
C VAL A 117 -2.98 -1.95 1.11
N SER A 118 -3.93 -1.87 2.02
CA SER A 118 -5.34 -2.21 1.81
C SER A 118 -6.23 -1.08 2.30
N ILE A 119 -7.24 -0.76 1.52
CA ILE A 119 -8.26 0.22 1.87
C ILE A 119 -9.63 -0.41 1.74
N TYR A 120 -10.53 0.03 2.60
CA TYR A 120 -11.90 -0.43 2.71
C TYR A 120 -12.80 0.78 2.55
N VAL A 121 -13.68 0.74 1.56
CA VAL A 121 -14.66 1.80 1.29
C VAL A 121 -16.06 1.19 1.41
N THR A 122 -16.83 1.63 2.39
CA THR A 122 -18.20 1.15 2.65
C THR A 122 -19.17 1.63 1.58
N LEU A 123 -20.11 0.77 1.19
CA LEU A 123 -21.22 1.10 0.30
C LEU A 123 -22.41 1.74 1.04
N ASN A 124 -22.28 2.01 2.35
CA ASN A 124 -23.25 2.72 3.20
C ASN A 124 -24.70 2.29 3.00
N GLY A 125 -24.96 0.99 2.91
CA GLY A 125 -26.32 0.45 2.83
C GLY A 125 -26.88 0.31 1.42
N VAL A 126 -26.17 0.68 0.36
CA VAL A 126 -26.55 0.36 -1.03
C VAL A 126 -26.69 -1.16 -1.23
N ASN A 127 -25.84 -1.95 -0.54
CA ASN A 127 -25.89 -3.41 -0.59
C ASN A 127 -27.22 -4.01 -0.08
N SER A 128 -27.88 -3.36 0.88
CA SER A 128 -29.15 -3.84 1.44
C SER A 128 -30.28 -3.86 0.41
N THR A 129 -30.12 -3.10 -0.69
CA THR A 129 -31.15 -2.92 -1.72
C THR A 129 -30.79 -3.64 -3.02
N VAL A 130 -29.50 -3.69 -3.40
CA VAL A 130 -29.02 -4.44 -4.57
C VAL A 130 -27.73 -5.21 -4.22
N PRO A 131 -27.75 -6.55 -4.28
CA PRO A 131 -26.55 -7.36 -4.16
C PRO A 131 -25.52 -7.05 -5.26
N VAL A 132 -24.49 -6.29 -4.90
CA VAL A 132 -23.36 -5.99 -5.81
C VAL A 132 -22.24 -6.99 -5.59
N ASN A 133 -21.74 -7.62 -6.64
CA ASN A 133 -20.59 -8.52 -6.54
C ASN A 133 -19.62 -8.30 -7.71
N GLY A 134 -18.34 -8.47 -7.42
CA GLY A 134 -17.30 -8.31 -8.42
C GLY A 134 -15.93 -8.44 -7.80
N SER A 135 -14.99 -8.91 -8.61
CA SER A 135 -13.57 -8.91 -8.33
C SER A 135 -12.86 -8.60 -9.63
N THR A 136 -11.86 -7.73 -9.57
CA THR A 136 -11.01 -7.45 -10.72
C THR A 136 -9.56 -7.21 -10.30
N SER A 137 -8.65 -7.39 -11.24
CA SER A 137 -7.23 -7.10 -11.10
C SER A 137 -6.89 -5.93 -12.03
N SER A 138 -5.97 -5.05 -11.61
CA SER A 138 -5.47 -3.95 -12.45
C SER A 138 -4.75 -4.42 -13.71
N LEU A 139 -4.38 -5.71 -13.77
CA LEU A 139 -3.79 -6.35 -14.95
C LEU A 139 -4.83 -6.88 -15.96
N SER A 140 -6.12 -6.82 -15.63
CA SER A 140 -7.19 -7.20 -16.54
C SER A 140 -7.46 -6.07 -17.53
N ASP A 141 -7.73 -6.40 -18.80
CA ASP A 141 -8.13 -5.40 -19.81
C ASP A 141 -9.55 -4.88 -19.60
N THR A 142 -10.37 -5.63 -18.87
CA THR A 142 -11.76 -5.27 -18.58
C THR A 142 -12.07 -5.45 -17.10
N HIS A 143 -12.81 -4.50 -16.56
CA HIS A 143 -13.25 -4.51 -15.17
C HIS A 143 -14.77 -4.38 -15.15
N VAL A 144 -15.44 -5.39 -14.62
CA VAL A 144 -16.90 -5.49 -14.65
C VAL A 144 -17.42 -5.76 -13.25
N ILE A 145 -18.45 -5.01 -12.87
CA ILE A 145 -19.26 -5.28 -11.68
C ILE A 145 -20.60 -5.84 -12.14
N TYR A 146 -21.05 -6.88 -11.44
CA TYR A 146 -22.33 -7.52 -11.66
C TYR A 146 -23.31 -7.19 -10.53
N TYR A 147 -24.53 -6.89 -10.93
CA TYR A 147 -25.64 -6.59 -10.03
C TYR A 147 -26.72 -7.64 -10.28
N HIS A 148 -27.09 -8.39 -9.25
CA HIS A 148 -28.14 -9.41 -9.34
C HIS A 148 -29.22 -9.17 -8.30
N LYS A 149 -30.45 -9.55 -8.63
CA LYS A 149 -31.59 -9.57 -7.72
C LYS A 149 -32.29 -10.90 -7.79
#